data_AF-A0A2E7TLW5-F1
#
_entry.id   AF-A0A2E7TLW5-F1
#
_cell.length_a   1.000
_cell.length_b   1.000
_cell.length_c   1.000
_cell.angle_alpha   90.00
_cell.angle_beta   90.00
_cell.angle_gamma   90.00
#
_symmetry.space_group_name_H-M   'P 1'
#
loop_
_entity.id
_entity.type
_entity.pdbx_description
1 polymer ?
#
loop_
_entity_poly.entity_id
_entity_poly.type
_entity_poly.pdbx_seq_one_letter_code
_entity_poly.pdbx_strand_id
1 'polypeptide(L)'
;MQRVCHAVTTKHPDLKFTGLCHEIASMERQLPTLMETDYSNIEIKAGGLNHFSILVDVKYKDSQKDGYPIIRKKFKDYYSKLINEHEGFSSDPGAERGLFFELYKMYGYLPITTDSHLGEYIQWAHCVVDQEAINDFYNNYKKKCLSFYDNVSYSTFFDKKNNEMNERIVPIIEAIIEDSNAEEEAVNVPNKNFIEHVPNNIVVEVPGILNKNGVSGVRLENYPSTFGTLLNNQAGTIELTTDAVLNKSKQSAYLALLADPVVDNSIEAQKLLDAMIDHQDKYLGYLK
;
A
#
# COMPACT_ATOMS: atom_id res chain seq x y z
N MET A 1 -0.52 -7.05 2.03
CA MET A 1 -1.01 -6.82 3.42
C MET A 1 -2.53 -7.01 3.56
N GLN A 2 -3.32 -6.40 2.67
CA GLN A 2 -4.79 -6.29 2.77
C GLN A 2 -5.55 -7.59 3.06
N ARG A 3 -5.44 -8.61 2.20
CA ARG A 3 -6.18 -9.88 2.36
C ARG A 3 -5.83 -10.63 3.67
N VAL A 4 -4.56 -10.57 4.10
CA VAL A 4 -4.12 -11.18 5.36
C VAL A 4 -4.73 -10.46 6.56
N CYS A 5 -4.68 -9.12 6.57
CA CYS A 5 -5.28 -8.34 7.64
C CYS A 5 -6.77 -8.62 7.74
N HIS A 6 -7.49 -8.56 6.62
CA HIS A 6 -8.93 -8.81 6.60
C HIS A 6 -9.27 -10.21 7.11
N ALA A 7 -8.54 -11.26 6.69
CA ALA A 7 -8.78 -12.62 7.17
C ALA A 7 -8.54 -12.78 8.67
N VAL A 8 -7.45 -12.20 9.20
CA VAL A 8 -7.13 -12.28 10.63
C VAL A 8 -8.16 -11.51 11.46
N THR A 9 -8.49 -10.27 11.09
CA THR A 9 -9.46 -9.46 11.85
C THR A 9 -10.89 -9.97 11.71
N THR A 10 -11.22 -10.66 10.61
CA THR A 10 -12.53 -11.33 10.46
C THR A 10 -12.62 -12.56 11.38
N LYS A 11 -11.56 -13.38 11.44
CA LYS A 11 -11.55 -14.60 12.27
C LYS A 11 -11.40 -14.29 13.76
N HIS A 12 -10.66 -13.24 14.10
CA HIS A 12 -10.32 -12.86 15.46
C HIS A 12 -10.61 -11.37 15.69
N PRO A 13 -11.89 -10.96 15.76
CA PRO A 13 -12.28 -9.55 15.86
C PRO A 13 -11.77 -8.84 17.12
N ASP A 14 -11.51 -9.59 18.20
CA ASP A 14 -11.00 -9.06 19.46
C ASP A 14 -9.47 -9.01 19.53
N LEU A 15 -8.76 -9.54 18.52
CA LEU A 15 -7.30 -9.50 18.47
C LEU A 15 -6.84 -8.08 18.12
N LYS A 16 -5.93 -7.53 18.94
CA LYS A 16 -5.23 -6.29 18.62
C LYS A 16 -4.25 -6.55 17.46
N PHE A 17 -4.69 -6.25 16.25
CA PHE A 17 -3.97 -6.55 15.02
C PHE A 17 -3.91 -5.31 14.12
N THR A 18 -2.74 -5.05 13.56
CA THR A 18 -2.53 -4.03 12.52
C THR A 18 -1.51 -4.53 11.51
N GLY A 19 -1.66 -4.14 10.25
CA GLY A 19 -0.64 -4.36 9.21
C GLY A 19 0.21 -3.11 9.00
N LEU A 20 1.50 -3.31 8.71
CA LEU A 20 2.47 -2.23 8.47
C LEU A 20 3.08 -2.38 7.07
N CYS A 21 3.23 -1.26 6.36
CA CYS A 21 3.83 -1.18 5.03
C CYS A 21 4.63 0.11 4.89
N HIS A 22 5.82 0.09 4.30
CA HIS A 22 6.69 1.27 4.25
C HIS A 22 6.38 2.24 3.10
N GLU A 23 5.40 1.97 2.22
CA GLU A 23 5.18 2.79 1.03
C GLU A 23 4.93 4.28 1.34
N ILE A 24 4.31 4.59 2.48
CA ILE A 24 4.10 5.98 2.93
C ILE A 24 5.41 6.77 3.08
N ALA A 25 6.54 6.09 3.35
CA ALA A 25 7.85 6.74 3.46
C ALA A 25 8.30 7.37 2.13
N SER A 26 7.64 7.06 1.00
CA SER A 26 7.85 7.79 -0.25
C SER A 26 7.56 9.29 -0.10
N MET A 27 6.59 9.65 0.76
CA MET A 27 6.25 11.05 1.06
C MET A 27 7.37 11.76 1.80
N GLU A 28 8.01 11.10 2.78
CA GLU A 28 9.17 11.63 3.49
C GLU A 28 10.32 12.01 2.55
N ARG A 29 10.50 11.22 1.49
CA ARG A 29 11.57 11.41 0.51
C ARG A 29 11.24 12.46 -0.54
N GLN A 30 9.98 12.50 -0.99
CA GLN A 30 9.57 13.28 -2.15
C GLN A 30 9.05 14.68 -1.79
N LEU A 31 8.28 14.79 -0.70
CA LEU A 31 7.63 16.05 -0.35
C LEU A 31 8.59 17.19 0.01
N PRO A 32 9.75 16.97 0.67
CA PRO A 32 10.69 18.05 0.95
C PRO A 32 11.16 18.79 -0.30
N THR A 33 11.43 18.05 -1.39
CA THR A 33 11.86 18.63 -2.66
C THR A 33 10.70 19.33 -3.38
N LEU A 34 9.51 18.74 -3.36
CA LEU A 34 8.31 19.34 -3.96
C LEU A 34 7.90 20.63 -3.25
N MET A 35 7.86 20.62 -1.92
CA MET A 35 7.37 21.71 -1.08
C MET A 35 8.44 22.73 -0.67
N GLU A 36 9.72 22.50 -1.00
CA GLU A 36 10.84 23.41 -0.68
C GLU A 36 10.98 23.68 0.83
N THR A 37 10.82 22.64 1.64
CA THR A 37 10.93 22.70 3.11
C THR A 37 11.40 21.36 3.66
N ASP A 38 11.90 21.34 4.91
CA ASP A 38 12.22 20.09 5.60
C ASP A 38 10.95 19.30 5.92
N TYR A 39 11.05 17.96 5.93
CA TYR A 39 9.92 17.07 6.26
C TYR A 39 9.32 17.36 7.64
N SER A 40 10.15 17.80 8.59
CA SER A 40 9.70 18.19 9.94
C SER A 40 8.64 19.30 9.93
N ASN A 41 8.63 20.16 8.90
CA ASN A 41 7.64 21.23 8.68
C ASN A 41 6.46 20.79 7.77
N ILE A 42 6.36 19.52 7.40
CA ILE A 42 5.28 19.00 6.57
C ILE A 42 4.37 18.15 7.45
N GLU A 43 3.06 18.40 7.36
CA GLU A 43 2.01 17.56 7.94
C GLU A 43 1.23 16.93 6.80
N ILE A 44 0.99 15.62 6.88
CA ILE A 44 0.29 14.86 5.85
C ILE A 44 -0.84 14.03 6.44
N LYS A 45 -1.86 13.77 5.63
CA LYS A 45 -2.79 12.66 5.82
C LYS A 45 -2.92 11.91 4.51
N ALA A 46 -2.69 10.61 4.53
CA ALA A 46 -2.87 9.73 3.39
C ALA A 46 -3.84 8.62 3.76
N GLY A 47 -4.45 7.98 2.77
CA GLY A 47 -5.16 6.75 3.01
C GLY A 47 -5.74 6.10 1.77
N GLY A 48 -6.30 4.91 1.99
CA GLY A 48 -6.94 4.09 0.98
C GLY A 48 -6.87 2.62 1.35
N LEU A 49 -6.46 1.77 0.42
CA LEU A 49 -6.04 0.40 0.71
C LEU A 49 -4.51 0.34 0.72
N ASN A 50 -3.94 -0.73 1.29
CA ASN A 50 -2.49 -0.94 1.18
C ASN A 50 -2.10 -1.05 -0.29
N HIS A 51 -1.05 -0.33 -0.69
CA HIS A 51 -0.60 -0.24 -2.09
C HIS A 51 -1.61 0.42 -3.05
N PHE A 52 -2.71 0.96 -2.52
CA PHE A 52 -3.69 1.71 -3.29
C PHE A 52 -4.26 2.85 -2.46
N SER A 53 -3.38 3.79 -2.13
CA SER A 53 -3.65 4.95 -1.29
C SER A 53 -3.22 6.23 -1.97
N ILE A 54 -3.81 7.33 -1.52
CA ILE A 54 -3.53 8.69 -1.98
C ILE A 54 -3.17 9.56 -0.78
N LEU A 55 -2.30 10.55 -1.02
CA LEU A 55 -2.19 11.72 -0.16
C LEU A 55 -3.53 12.46 -0.24
N VAL A 56 -4.15 12.76 0.90
CA VAL A 56 -5.47 13.41 1.00
C VAL A 56 -5.31 14.85 1.46
N ASP A 57 -4.42 15.09 2.42
CA ASP A 57 -4.11 16.41 2.97
C ASP A 57 -2.60 16.56 3.10
N VAL A 58 -2.11 17.77 2.81
CA VAL A 58 -0.70 18.13 2.94
C VAL A 58 -0.56 19.62 3.20
N LYS A 59 0.10 19.98 4.30
CA LYS A 59 0.25 21.36 4.75
C LYS A 59 1.64 21.65 5.29
N TYR A 60 2.01 22.92 5.25
CA TYR A 60 3.13 23.44 6.02
C TYR A 60 2.71 23.61 7.48
N LYS A 61 3.43 23.04 8.44
CA LYS A 61 3.08 23.10 9.87
C LYS A 61 3.11 24.54 10.40
N ASP A 62 4.13 25.31 10.00
CA ASP A 62 4.37 26.68 10.46
C ASP A 62 3.25 27.68 10.10
N SER A 63 2.66 27.52 8.91
CA SER A 63 1.79 28.50 8.28
C SER A 63 0.41 27.95 7.95
N GLN A 64 0.22 26.63 8.10
CA GLN A 64 -1.01 25.90 7.80
C GLN A 64 -1.48 26.08 6.34
N LYS A 65 -0.57 26.51 5.46
CA LYS A 65 -0.85 26.67 4.02
C LYS A 65 -0.93 25.29 3.35
N ASP A 66 -1.88 25.16 2.43
CA ASP A 66 -2.02 23.98 1.57
C ASP A 66 -0.77 23.78 0.70
N GLY A 67 -0.23 22.56 0.69
CA GLY A 67 0.92 22.14 -0.11
C GLY A 67 0.57 21.73 -1.54
N TYR A 68 -0.68 21.40 -1.86
CA TYR A 68 -1.06 20.97 -3.20
C TYR A 68 -0.78 21.99 -4.32
N PRO A 69 -0.92 23.32 -4.13
CA PRO A 69 -0.61 24.29 -5.18
C PRO A 69 0.83 24.19 -5.68
N ILE A 70 1.82 24.04 -4.79
CA ILE A 70 3.22 23.90 -5.20
C ILE A 70 3.51 22.50 -5.75
N ILE A 71 2.92 21.45 -5.17
CA ILE A 71 3.01 20.09 -5.69
C ILE A 71 2.49 20.05 -7.13
N ARG A 72 1.29 20.58 -7.41
CA ARG A 72 0.73 20.67 -8.78
C ARG A 72 1.66 21.37 -9.75
N LYS A 73 2.27 22.48 -9.33
CA LYS A 73 3.19 23.25 -10.17
C LYS A 73 4.43 22.45 -10.57
N LYS A 74 4.96 21.63 -9.65
CA LYS A 74 6.20 20.87 -9.86
C LYS A 74 6.01 19.43 -10.31
N PHE A 75 4.81 18.88 -10.14
CA PHE A 75 4.49 17.46 -10.29
C PHE A 75 5.14 16.84 -11.52
N LYS A 76 4.87 17.40 -12.71
CA LYS A 76 5.39 16.86 -13.96
C LYS A 76 6.91 16.91 -14.06
N ASP A 77 7.52 18.04 -13.70
CA ASP A 77 8.97 18.22 -13.83
C ASP A 77 9.73 17.31 -12.85
N TYR A 78 9.23 17.18 -11.63
CA TYR A 78 9.83 16.33 -10.60
C TYR A 78 9.69 14.85 -10.94
N TYR A 79 8.45 14.36 -11.13
CA TYR A 79 8.21 12.92 -11.30
C TYR A 79 8.69 12.36 -12.63
N SER A 80 8.82 13.17 -13.69
CA SER A 80 9.42 12.70 -14.96
C SER A 80 10.93 12.51 -14.89
N LYS A 81 11.59 13.05 -13.85
CA LYS A 81 13.06 12.96 -13.65
C LYS A 81 13.43 12.15 -12.41
N LEU A 82 12.44 11.76 -11.61
CA LEU A 82 12.66 11.04 -10.37
C LEU A 82 13.26 9.67 -10.69
N ILE A 83 14.39 9.38 -10.06
CA ILE A 83 15.04 8.07 -10.08
C ILE A 83 14.75 7.41 -8.74
N ASN A 84 14.23 6.18 -8.76
CA ASN A 84 14.03 5.39 -7.54
C ASN A 84 15.29 4.58 -7.26
N GLU A 85 15.90 4.79 -6.09
CA GLU A 85 17.12 4.08 -5.66
C GLU A 85 16.89 3.23 -4.39
N HIS A 86 15.68 3.28 -3.81
CA HIS A 86 15.41 2.74 -2.47
C HIS A 86 15.15 1.24 -2.45
N GLU A 87 15.02 0.61 -3.62
CA GLU A 87 14.73 -0.82 -3.75
C GLU A 87 15.99 -1.67 -3.91
N GLY A 88 17.16 -1.04 -3.84
CA GLY A 88 18.48 -1.68 -4.00
C GLY A 88 18.98 -1.71 -5.44
N PHE A 89 18.28 -1.02 -6.35
CA PHE A 89 18.70 -0.74 -7.72
C PHE A 89 18.20 0.65 -8.10
N SER A 90 18.85 1.26 -9.09
CA SER A 90 18.42 2.54 -9.67
C SER A 90 17.46 2.26 -10.82
N SER A 91 16.33 2.96 -10.84
CA SER A 91 15.43 2.99 -12.00
C SER A 91 15.94 3.95 -13.09
N ASP A 92 15.31 3.92 -14.26
CA ASP A 92 15.40 5.03 -15.20
C ASP A 92 14.61 6.25 -14.68
N PRO A 93 14.93 7.48 -15.13
CA PRO A 93 14.18 8.67 -14.76
C PRO A 93 12.71 8.58 -15.17
N GLY A 94 11.80 8.74 -14.21
CA GLY A 94 10.37 8.70 -14.45
C GLY A 94 9.77 7.31 -14.64
N ALA A 95 10.55 6.26 -14.39
CA ALA A 95 10.09 4.87 -14.41
C ALA A 95 8.88 4.65 -13.48
N GLU A 96 7.95 3.79 -13.91
CA GLU A 96 6.73 3.45 -13.17
C GLU A 96 5.86 4.66 -12.80
N ARG A 97 5.74 5.63 -13.71
CA ARG A 97 4.90 6.81 -13.50
C ARG A 97 3.73 6.94 -14.49
N GLY A 98 3.54 6.01 -15.43
CA GLY A 98 2.46 6.08 -16.41
C GLY A 98 1.07 6.15 -15.78
N LEU A 99 0.69 5.13 -15.00
CA LEU A 99 -0.57 5.10 -14.27
C LEU A 99 -0.60 6.14 -13.15
N PHE A 100 0.52 6.35 -12.46
CA PHE A 100 0.66 7.40 -11.45
C PHE A 100 0.26 8.79 -11.99
N PHE A 101 0.75 9.18 -13.17
CA PHE A 101 0.41 10.44 -13.83
C PHE A 101 -1.08 10.52 -14.20
N GLU A 102 -1.64 9.43 -14.74
CA GLU A 102 -3.05 9.41 -15.12
C GLU A 102 -3.99 9.46 -13.91
N LEU A 103 -3.67 8.77 -12.81
CA LEU A 103 -4.44 8.88 -11.57
C LEU A 103 -4.38 10.29 -10.99
N TYR A 104 -3.20 10.91 -10.95
CA TYR A 104 -3.07 12.30 -10.48
C TYR A 104 -3.90 13.27 -11.32
N LYS A 105 -3.88 13.10 -12.65
CA LYS A 105 -4.64 13.92 -13.59
C LYS A 105 -6.16 13.75 -13.44
N MET A 106 -6.63 12.53 -13.20
CA MET A 106 -8.06 12.23 -13.09
C MET A 106 -8.64 12.61 -11.72
N TYR A 107 -7.92 12.31 -10.64
CA TYR A 107 -8.43 12.44 -9.28
C TYR A 107 -7.88 13.66 -8.54
N GLY A 108 -6.75 14.24 -8.97
CA GLY A 108 -6.16 15.44 -8.38
C GLY A 108 -5.36 15.21 -7.09
N TYR A 109 -5.19 13.94 -6.68
CA TYR A 109 -4.46 13.55 -5.47
C TYR A 109 -3.23 12.73 -5.83
N LEU A 110 -2.16 12.91 -5.05
CA LEU A 110 -0.89 12.22 -5.25
C LEU A 110 -1.02 10.74 -4.83
N PRO A 111 -0.80 9.77 -5.73
CA PRO A 111 -0.71 8.37 -5.31
C PRO A 111 0.52 8.16 -4.41
N ILE A 112 0.44 7.24 -3.45
CA ILE A 112 1.55 6.98 -2.52
C ILE A 112 2.61 6.04 -3.12
N THR A 113 2.22 5.18 -4.05
CA THR A 113 3.04 4.13 -4.64
C THR A 113 3.11 4.24 -6.17
N THR A 114 3.71 3.26 -6.85
CA THR A 114 4.06 3.28 -8.27
C THR A 114 3.18 2.35 -9.12
N ASP A 115 3.41 2.35 -10.44
CA ASP A 115 2.59 1.60 -11.40
C ASP A 115 2.55 0.07 -11.12
N SER A 116 3.65 -0.56 -10.69
CA SER A 116 3.68 -2.00 -10.37
C SER A 116 2.72 -2.41 -9.26
N HIS A 117 2.39 -1.48 -8.38
CA HIS A 117 1.51 -1.70 -7.25
C HIS A 117 0.08 -1.26 -7.60
N LEU A 118 -0.08 -0.02 -8.08
CA LEU A 118 -1.39 0.55 -8.40
C LEU A 118 -2.11 -0.23 -9.50
N GLY A 119 -1.35 -0.74 -10.49
CA GLY A 119 -1.89 -1.40 -11.66
C GLY A 119 -2.64 -2.71 -11.34
N GLU A 120 -2.29 -3.37 -10.25
CA GLU A 120 -2.93 -4.62 -9.80
C GLU A 120 -4.37 -4.41 -9.33
N TYR A 121 -4.76 -3.17 -9.01
CA TYR A 121 -6.05 -2.86 -8.41
C TYR A 121 -7.10 -2.36 -9.41
N ILE A 122 -6.70 -2.04 -10.65
CA ILE A 122 -7.50 -1.22 -11.57
C ILE A 122 -7.59 -1.87 -12.95
N GLN A 123 -8.80 -2.22 -13.42
CA GLN A 123 -8.98 -2.96 -14.69
C GLN A 123 -8.37 -2.27 -15.92
N TRP A 124 -8.37 -0.93 -15.97
CA TRP A 124 -7.89 -0.16 -17.12
C TRP A 124 -6.42 0.26 -17.02
N ALA A 125 -5.73 -0.07 -15.92
CA ALA A 125 -4.34 0.32 -15.69
C ALA A 125 -3.39 -0.13 -16.81
N HIS A 126 -3.59 -1.34 -17.34
CA HIS A 126 -2.77 -1.92 -18.41
C HIS A 126 -2.67 -1.03 -19.67
N CYS A 127 -3.59 -0.08 -19.86
CA CYS A 127 -3.57 0.87 -20.97
C CYS A 127 -2.56 2.02 -20.79
N VAL A 128 -2.13 2.30 -19.55
CA VAL A 128 -1.39 3.53 -19.22
C VAL A 128 -0.16 3.29 -18.35
N VAL A 129 -0.01 2.12 -17.75
CA VAL A 129 1.18 1.77 -16.96
C VAL A 129 2.46 1.78 -17.81
N ASP A 130 3.57 2.09 -17.16
CA ASP A 130 4.90 1.87 -17.70
C ASP A 130 5.30 0.39 -17.58
N GLN A 131 4.86 -0.42 -18.55
CA GLN A 131 5.06 -1.87 -18.54
C GLN A 131 6.54 -2.28 -18.58
N GLU A 132 7.40 -1.49 -19.24
CA GLU A 132 8.84 -1.78 -19.32
C GLU A 132 9.49 -1.61 -17.94
N ALA A 133 9.22 -0.49 -17.27
CA ALA A 133 9.71 -0.27 -15.92
C ALA A 133 9.18 -1.29 -14.90
N ILE A 134 7.92 -1.72 -15.00
CA ILE A 134 7.36 -2.78 -14.15
C ILE A 134 8.13 -4.10 -14.36
N ASN A 135 8.46 -4.45 -15.60
CA ASN A 135 9.22 -5.66 -15.90
C ASN A 135 10.65 -5.57 -15.35
N ASP A 136 11.29 -4.41 -15.45
CA ASP A 136 12.62 -4.17 -14.88
C ASP A 136 12.61 -4.25 -13.36
N PHE A 137 11.63 -3.62 -12.71
CA PHE A 137 11.36 -3.77 -11.28
C PHE A 137 11.25 -5.25 -10.90
N TYR A 138 10.37 -6.00 -11.56
CA TYR A 138 10.16 -7.43 -11.29
C TYR A 138 11.43 -8.25 -11.47
N ASN A 139 12.17 -8.03 -12.56
CA ASN A 139 13.40 -8.76 -12.85
C ASN A 139 14.50 -8.47 -11.82
N ASN A 140 14.65 -7.22 -11.39
CA ASN A 140 15.61 -6.83 -10.36
C ASN A 140 15.20 -7.37 -8.99
N TYR A 141 13.92 -7.26 -8.63
CA TYR A 141 13.38 -7.82 -7.40
C TYR A 141 13.56 -9.35 -7.33
N LYS A 142 13.28 -10.06 -8.43
CA LYS A 142 13.53 -11.50 -8.56
C LYS A 142 14.99 -11.86 -8.35
N LYS A 143 15.92 -11.13 -9.01
CA LYS A 143 17.37 -11.33 -8.80
C LYS A 143 17.74 -11.14 -7.34
N LYS A 144 17.28 -10.06 -6.70
CA LYS A 144 17.53 -9.77 -5.28
C LYS A 144 17.03 -10.87 -4.35
N CYS A 145 15.80 -11.36 -4.57
CA CYS A 145 15.24 -12.47 -3.79
C CYS A 145 16.05 -13.76 -3.94
N LEU A 146 16.52 -14.06 -5.16
CA LEU A 146 17.30 -15.26 -5.45
C LEU A 146 18.77 -15.16 -5.01
N SER A 147 19.30 -13.95 -4.81
CA SER A 147 20.68 -13.71 -4.36
C SER A 147 20.76 -13.18 -2.93
N PHE A 148 19.70 -13.32 -2.13
CA PHE A 148 19.64 -12.77 -0.77
C PHE A 148 20.80 -13.25 0.12
N TYR A 149 21.21 -14.51 -0.02
CA TYR A 149 22.30 -15.11 0.76
C TYR A 149 23.70 -14.63 0.35
N ASP A 150 23.85 -14.08 -0.86
CA ASP A 150 25.13 -13.58 -1.38
C ASP A 150 25.36 -12.09 -1.04
N ASN A 151 24.32 -11.39 -0.56
CA ASN A 151 24.38 -9.95 -0.29
C ASN A 151 24.97 -9.66 1.11
N VAL A 152 26.26 -9.31 1.14
CA VAL A 152 27.00 -8.77 2.31
C VAL A 152 26.34 -7.51 2.90
N SER A 153 25.47 -6.84 2.13
CA SER A 153 24.74 -5.61 2.48
C SER A 153 23.91 -5.71 3.76
N TYR A 154 23.37 -6.88 4.12
CA TYR A 154 22.53 -6.97 5.32
C TYR A 154 23.29 -6.88 6.65
N SER A 155 24.62 -6.96 6.62
CA SER A 155 25.47 -6.83 7.81
C SER A 155 25.27 -5.48 8.53
N THR A 156 24.92 -4.43 7.80
CA THR A 156 24.66 -3.09 8.36
C THR A 156 23.39 -3.01 9.18
N PHE A 157 22.37 -3.86 8.94
CA PHE A 157 21.18 -3.96 9.80
C PHE A 157 21.51 -4.55 11.18
N PHE A 158 22.61 -5.30 11.29
CA PHE A 158 23.08 -5.89 12.54
C PHE A 158 24.25 -5.12 13.15
N ASP A 159 24.67 -4.00 12.54
CA ASP A 159 25.67 -3.13 13.13
C ASP A 159 25.05 -2.31 14.26
N LYS A 160 25.41 -2.63 15.50
CA LYS A 160 24.95 -1.92 16.70
C LYS A 160 25.38 -0.45 16.77
N LYS A 161 26.29 -0.01 15.90
CA LYS A 161 26.65 1.41 15.77
C LYS A 161 25.71 2.16 14.84
N ASN A 162 24.92 1.45 14.03
CA ASN A 162 23.88 2.04 13.21
C ASN A 162 22.61 2.19 14.05
N ASN A 163 22.24 3.43 14.36
CA ASN A 163 21.02 3.75 15.09
C ASN A 163 19.85 4.09 14.17
N GLU A 164 20.02 3.99 12.83
CA GLU A 164 18.93 4.24 11.89
C GLU A 164 17.91 3.10 11.92
N MET A 165 16.68 3.42 12.31
CA MET A 165 15.55 2.49 12.20
C MET A 165 14.97 2.60 10.79
N ASN A 166 15.20 1.56 9.98
CA ASN A 166 14.69 1.49 8.61
C ASN A 166 13.21 1.10 8.52
N GLU A 167 12.62 0.63 9.62
CA GLU A 167 11.25 0.13 9.69
C GLU A 167 10.55 0.64 10.94
N ARG A 168 9.22 0.79 10.85
CA ARG A 168 8.40 1.53 11.82
C ARG A 168 7.96 0.71 13.05
N ILE A 169 8.30 -0.59 13.09
CA ILE A 169 7.78 -1.50 14.12
C ILE A 169 8.24 -1.15 15.54
N VAL A 170 9.52 -0.77 15.72
CA VAL A 170 10.06 -0.47 17.06
C VAL A 170 9.46 0.81 17.64
N PRO A 171 9.44 1.96 16.91
CA PRO A 171 8.78 3.17 17.41
C PRO A 171 7.30 2.96 17.73
N ILE A 172 6.60 2.13 16.95
CA ILE A 172 5.20 1.79 17.22
C ILE A 172 5.05 1.03 18.55
N ILE A 173 5.90 0.04 18.80
CA ILE A 173 5.89 -0.73 20.04
C ILE A 173 6.21 0.18 21.24
N GLU A 174 7.22 1.04 21.11
CA GLU A 174 7.59 2.02 22.15
C GLU A 174 6.43 2.95 22.46
N ALA A 175 5.79 3.54 21.44
CA ALA A 175 4.63 4.41 21.61
C ALA A 175 3.44 3.74 22.34
N ILE A 176 3.19 2.46 22.05
CA ILE A 176 2.15 1.67 22.73
C ILE A 176 2.54 1.42 24.20
N ILE A 177 3.79 1.04 24.48
CA ILE A 177 4.27 0.76 25.84
C ILE A 177 4.28 2.04 26.69
N GLU A 178 4.70 3.16 26.12
CA GLU A 178 4.84 4.45 26.80
C GLU A 178 3.53 5.24 26.89
N ASP A 179 2.44 4.74 26.30
CA ASP A 179 1.14 5.43 26.24
C ASP A 179 1.26 6.85 25.64
N SER A 180 2.11 7.00 24.62
CA SER A 180 2.56 8.32 24.13
C SER A 180 1.49 9.09 23.34
N ASN A 181 0.42 8.41 22.90
CA ASN A 181 -0.58 8.96 21.98
C ASN A 181 0.04 9.52 20.69
N ALA A 182 1.14 8.91 20.24
CA ALA A 182 1.79 9.26 18.98
C ALA A 182 0.88 8.93 17.79
N GLU A 183 0.97 9.75 16.74
CA GLU A 183 0.34 9.48 15.45
C GLU A 183 1.34 8.77 14.53
N GLU A 184 0.90 7.66 13.94
CA GLU A 184 1.59 6.91 12.90
C GLU A 184 0.93 7.20 11.56
N GLU A 185 1.72 7.48 10.53
CA GLU A 185 1.19 8.03 9.26
C GLU A 185 0.36 7.02 8.47
N ALA A 186 0.64 5.72 8.65
CA ALA A 186 -0.08 4.65 7.95
C ALA A 186 -0.10 3.34 8.74
N VAL A 187 -1.30 2.90 9.10
CA VAL A 187 -1.61 1.60 9.71
C VAL A 187 -2.76 0.93 8.95
N ASN A 188 -2.75 -0.39 8.87
CA ASN A 188 -3.83 -1.16 8.25
C ASN A 188 -4.80 -1.71 9.30
N VAL A 189 -6.01 -1.15 9.35
CA VAL A 189 -7.05 -1.48 10.34
C VAL A 189 -8.43 -1.64 9.68
N PRO A 190 -9.39 -2.39 10.27
CA PRO A 190 -10.77 -2.41 9.77
C PRO A 190 -11.35 -1.00 9.67
N ASN A 191 -12.02 -0.69 8.56
CA ASN A 191 -12.37 0.67 8.20
C ASN A 191 -13.18 1.39 9.26
N LYS A 192 -14.19 0.76 9.89
CA LYS A 192 -14.98 1.40 10.98
C LYS A 192 -15.33 2.88 10.71
N ASN A 193 -15.67 3.21 9.45
CA ASN A 193 -15.99 4.54 8.95
C ASN A 193 -14.82 5.57 8.90
N PHE A 194 -13.55 5.14 8.92
CA PHE A 194 -12.39 6.00 8.73
C PHE A 194 -12.34 6.58 7.30
N ILE A 195 -12.77 5.80 6.31
CA ILE A 195 -13.03 6.22 4.93
C ILE A 195 -14.50 5.92 4.64
N GLU A 196 -15.34 6.96 4.53
CA GLU A 196 -16.80 6.82 4.46
C GLU A 196 -17.30 5.92 3.32
N HIS A 197 -16.64 5.98 2.16
CA HIS A 197 -17.07 5.27 0.96
C HIS A 197 -16.56 3.83 0.84
N VAL A 198 -15.90 3.28 1.87
CA VAL A 198 -15.40 1.90 1.89
C VAL A 198 -16.18 1.08 2.93
N PRO A 199 -16.56 -0.19 2.69
CA PRO A 199 -17.29 -0.99 3.68
C PRO A 199 -16.53 -1.12 5.00
N ASN A 200 -17.27 -1.11 6.12
CA ASN A 200 -16.68 -1.06 7.48
C ASN A 200 -15.82 -2.26 7.85
N ASN A 201 -16.07 -3.42 7.25
CA ASN A 201 -15.35 -4.66 7.47
C ASN A 201 -14.06 -4.76 6.64
N ILE A 202 -13.95 -4.00 5.54
CA ILE A 202 -12.74 -3.95 4.72
C ILE A 202 -11.63 -3.25 5.51
N VAL A 203 -10.42 -3.76 5.39
CA VAL A 203 -9.24 -3.14 6.00
C VAL A 203 -8.83 -1.94 5.15
N VAL A 204 -8.55 -0.82 5.77
CA VAL A 204 -8.04 0.40 5.12
C VAL A 204 -6.69 0.76 5.69
N GLU A 205 -5.90 1.44 4.89
CA GLU A 205 -4.66 2.09 5.31
C GLU A 205 -4.98 3.56 5.60
N VAL A 206 -4.81 3.99 6.84
CA VAL A 206 -5.10 5.34 7.34
C VAL A 206 -4.09 5.72 8.43
N PRO A 207 -3.98 7.00 8.86
CA PRO A 207 -3.18 7.34 10.02
C PRO A 207 -3.73 6.66 11.27
N GLY A 208 -2.88 6.41 12.26
CA GLY A 208 -3.24 5.69 13.48
C GLY A 208 -2.73 6.36 14.73
N ILE A 209 -3.53 6.40 15.78
CA ILE A 209 -3.11 6.79 17.13
C ILE A 209 -2.62 5.57 17.89
N LEU A 210 -1.42 5.69 18.45
CA LEU A 210 -0.69 4.66 19.18
C LEU A 210 -0.68 4.97 20.68
N ASN A 211 -1.23 4.08 21.49
CA ASN A 211 -1.22 4.22 22.95
C ASN A 211 -1.38 2.84 23.62
N LYS A 212 -1.53 2.77 24.94
CA LYS A 212 -1.65 1.49 25.66
C LYS A 212 -2.81 0.61 25.20
N ASN A 213 -3.81 1.18 24.53
CA ASN A 213 -4.93 0.42 23.99
C ASN A 213 -4.57 -0.27 22.67
N GLY A 214 -3.44 0.06 22.04
CA GLY A 214 -2.96 -0.47 20.77
C GLY A 214 -3.02 0.60 19.70
N VAL A 215 -3.53 0.20 18.52
CA VAL A 215 -3.64 1.08 17.35
C VAL A 215 -5.10 1.41 17.08
N SER A 216 -5.41 2.69 16.93
CA SER A 216 -6.74 3.18 16.55
C SER A 216 -6.63 4.06 15.30
N GLY A 217 -7.37 3.74 14.24
CA GLY A 217 -7.36 4.55 13.02
C GLY A 217 -7.89 5.97 13.24
N VAL A 218 -7.43 6.89 12.39
CA VAL A 218 -7.88 8.29 12.32
C VAL A 218 -8.79 8.43 11.11
N ARG A 219 -9.95 9.05 11.31
CA ARG A 219 -10.91 9.30 10.24
C ARG A 219 -10.40 10.36 9.27
N LEU A 220 -10.54 10.09 7.97
CA LEU A 220 -10.21 11.01 6.89
C LEU A 220 -11.49 11.76 6.48
N GLU A 221 -11.79 12.86 7.17
CA GLU A 221 -13.06 13.60 7.03
C GLU A 221 -13.35 14.10 5.60
N ASN A 222 -12.31 14.42 4.83
CA ASN A 222 -12.44 14.95 3.46
C ASN A 222 -11.95 13.97 2.40
N TYR A 223 -12.10 12.66 2.63
CA TYR A 223 -11.67 11.67 1.64
C TYR A 223 -12.49 11.80 0.34
N PRO A 224 -11.85 11.91 -0.84
CA PRO A 224 -12.57 12.10 -2.09
C PRO A 224 -13.47 10.89 -2.41
N SER A 225 -14.78 11.13 -2.48
CA SER A 225 -15.77 10.08 -2.72
C SER A 225 -15.56 9.31 -4.03
N THR A 226 -15.03 10.00 -5.05
CA THR A 226 -14.68 9.41 -6.35
C THR A 226 -13.58 8.36 -6.22
N PHE A 227 -12.53 8.64 -5.44
CA PHE A 227 -11.47 7.66 -5.19
C PHE A 227 -11.92 6.58 -4.20
N GLY A 228 -12.70 6.92 -3.18
CA GLY A 228 -13.26 5.93 -2.25
C GLY A 228 -14.13 4.90 -2.95
N THR A 229 -14.90 5.33 -3.96
CA THR A 229 -15.67 4.43 -4.82
C THR A 229 -14.76 3.53 -5.67
N LEU A 230 -13.62 4.03 -6.14
CA LEU A 230 -12.65 3.22 -6.89
C LEU A 230 -12.05 2.10 -6.01
N LEU A 231 -11.82 2.34 -4.72
CA LEU A 231 -11.35 1.32 -3.78
C LEU A 231 -12.35 0.17 -3.62
N ASN A 232 -13.66 0.43 -3.76
CA ASN A 232 -14.68 -0.61 -3.61
C ASN A 232 -14.62 -1.71 -4.65
N ASN A 233 -13.94 -1.48 -5.78
CA ASN A 233 -13.72 -2.52 -6.79
C ASN A 233 -13.03 -3.76 -6.22
N GLN A 234 -12.38 -3.63 -5.04
CA GLN A 234 -11.59 -4.69 -4.42
C GLN A 234 -12.28 -5.35 -3.23
N ALA A 235 -13.39 -4.78 -2.75
CA ALA A 235 -14.08 -5.27 -1.56
C ALA A 235 -14.51 -6.73 -1.73
N GLY A 236 -15.20 -7.05 -2.84
CA GLY A 236 -15.66 -8.40 -3.14
C GLY A 236 -14.50 -9.42 -3.25
N THR A 237 -13.42 -9.05 -3.93
CA THR A 237 -12.21 -9.89 -4.04
C THR A 237 -11.61 -10.19 -2.67
N ILE A 238 -11.49 -9.18 -1.79
CA ILE A 238 -10.94 -9.32 -0.44
C ILE A 238 -11.82 -10.23 0.42
N GLU A 239 -13.13 -10.03 0.39
CA GLU A 239 -14.11 -10.83 1.12
C GLU A 239 -14.11 -12.29 0.67
N LEU A 240 -14.18 -12.53 -0.65
CA LEU A 240 -14.18 -13.90 -1.21
C LEU A 240 -12.84 -14.61 -0.98
N THR A 241 -11.72 -13.89 -1.03
CA THR A 241 -10.41 -14.46 -0.68
C THR A 241 -10.39 -14.90 0.79
N THR A 242 -10.99 -14.09 1.67
CA THR A 242 -11.09 -14.42 3.09
C THR A 242 -12.00 -15.63 3.32
N ASP A 243 -13.16 -15.65 2.66
CA ASP A 243 -14.09 -16.77 2.70
C ASP A 243 -13.41 -18.08 2.24
N ALA A 244 -12.66 -18.04 1.14
CA ALA A 244 -11.90 -19.18 0.63
C ALA A 244 -10.96 -19.78 1.68
N VAL A 245 -10.22 -18.95 2.41
CA VAL A 245 -9.28 -19.40 3.44
C VAL A 245 -10.00 -19.91 4.69
N LEU A 246 -11.00 -19.17 5.18
CA LEU A 246 -11.71 -19.51 6.42
C LEU A 246 -12.56 -20.77 6.28
N ASN A 247 -13.24 -20.90 5.13
CA ASN A 247 -14.13 -22.02 4.83
C ASN A 247 -13.45 -23.12 3.99
N LYS A 248 -12.18 -22.94 3.64
CA LYS A 248 -11.40 -23.91 2.84
C LYS A 248 -12.08 -24.22 1.49
N SER A 249 -12.69 -23.21 0.88
CA SER A 249 -13.56 -23.34 -0.29
C SER A 249 -12.81 -23.01 -1.57
N LYS A 250 -12.61 -24.01 -2.42
CA LYS A 250 -12.05 -23.82 -3.78
C LYS A 250 -12.99 -22.97 -4.63
N GLN A 251 -14.31 -23.13 -4.48
CA GLN A 251 -15.28 -22.33 -5.20
C GLN A 251 -15.17 -20.85 -4.84
N SER A 252 -14.97 -20.52 -3.57
CA SER A 252 -14.80 -19.12 -3.13
C SER A 252 -13.48 -18.55 -3.63
N ALA A 253 -12.40 -19.35 -3.70
CA ALA A 253 -11.14 -18.93 -4.32
C ALA A 253 -11.33 -18.61 -5.81
N TYR A 254 -12.09 -19.43 -6.54
CA TYR A 254 -12.41 -19.18 -7.94
C TYR A 254 -13.26 -17.91 -8.11
N LEU A 255 -14.30 -17.73 -7.30
CA LEU A 255 -15.11 -16.51 -7.34
C LEU A 255 -14.30 -15.27 -6.94
N ALA A 256 -13.32 -15.39 -6.04
CA ALA A 256 -12.40 -14.31 -5.70
C ALA A 256 -11.58 -13.88 -6.92
N LEU A 257 -11.08 -14.82 -7.72
CA LEU A 257 -10.40 -14.52 -8.99
C LEU A 257 -11.34 -13.79 -9.95
N LEU A 258 -12.59 -14.24 -10.11
CA LEU A 258 -13.53 -13.59 -11.03
C LEU A 258 -14.02 -12.21 -10.56
N ALA A 259 -13.97 -11.95 -9.26
CA ALA A 259 -14.30 -10.65 -8.70
C ALA A 259 -13.15 -9.64 -8.86
N ASP A 260 -11.92 -10.12 -9.05
CA ASP A 260 -10.75 -9.26 -9.23
C ASP A 260 -10.84 -8.49 -10.57
N PRO A 261 -10.73 -7.15 -10.55
CA PRO A 261 -10.92 -6.32 -11.74
C PRO A 261 -9.91 -6.59 -12.86
N VAL A 262 -8.75 -7.21 -12.59
CA VAL A 262 -7.76 -7.51 -13.65
C VAL A 262 -7.96 -8.88 -14.29
N VAL A 263 -8.93 -9.68 -13.81
CA VAL A 263 -9.25 -10.99 -14.39
C VAL A 263 -10.43 -10.84 -15.36
N ASP A 264 -10.20 -11.13 -16.64
CA ASP A 264 -11.18 -10.96 -17.71
C ASP A 264 -11.66 -12.28 -18.35
N ASN A 265 -11.11 -13.42 -17.95
CA ASN A 265 -11.40 -14.73 -18.54
C ASN A 265 -11.64 -15.80 -17.46
N SER A 266 -12.89 -16.23 -17.35
CA SER A 266 -13.30 -17.20 -16.32
C SER A 266 -12.73 -18.61 -16.53
N ILE A 267 -12.55 -19.02 -17.78
CA ILE A 267 -12.03 -20.36 -18.11
C ILE A 267 -10.54 -20.44 -17.77
N GLU A 268 -9.76 -19.41 -18.13
CA GLU A 268 -8.33 -19.38 -17.81
C GLU A 268 -8.09 -19.16 -16.31
N ALA A 269 -8.94 -18.39 -15.63
CA ALA A 269 -8.90 -18.25 -14.17
C ALA A 269 -9.09 -19.59 -13.44
N GLN A 270 -10.02 -20.43 -13.91
CA GLN A 270 -10.22 -21.77 -13.34
C GLN A 270 -8.99 -22.65 -13.54
N LYS A 271 -8.45 -22.69 -14.76
CA LYS A 271 -7.23 -23.45 -15.07
C LYS A 271 -6.03 -23.00 -14.24
N LEU A 272 -5.87 -21.69 -14.05
CA LEU A 272 -4.82 -21.11 -13.22
C LEU A 272 -4.98 -21.56 -11.75
N LEU A 273 -6.19 -21.49 -11.21
CA LEU A 273 -6.46 -21.94 -9.84
C LEU A 273 -6.13 -23.43 -9.65
N ASP A 274 -6.60 -24.27 -10.58
CA ASP A 274 -6.32 -25.71 -10.56
C ASP A 274 -4.83 -25.98 -10.61
N ALA A 275 -4.12 -25.36 -11.57
CA ALA A 275 -2.69 -25.48 -11.69
C ALA A 275 -1.95 -25.02 -10.43
N MET A 276 -2.40 -23.93 -9.78
CA MET A 276 -1.77 -23.43 -8.56
C MET A 276 -1.99 -24.35 -7.37
N ILE A 277 -3.18 -24.90 -7.20
CA ILE A 277 -3.46 -25.90 -6.17
C ILE A 277 -2.60 -27.14 -6.39
N ASP A 278 -2.50 -27.64 -7.62
CA ASP A 278 -1.70 -28.83 -7.93
C ASP A 278 -0.20 -28.60 -7.68
N HIS A 279 0.35 -27.47 -8.11
CA HIS A 279 1.78 -27.15 -7.94
C HIS A 279 2.15 -26.80 -6.49
N GLN A 280 1.20 -26.29 -5.71
CA GLN A 280 1.40 -25.84 -4.32
C GLN A 280 0.54 -26.64 -3.34
N ASP A 281 0.29 -27.93 -3.61
CA ASP A 281 -0.62 -28.79 -2.84
C ASP A 281 -0.35 -28.73 -1.33
N LYS A 282 0.93 -28.74 -0.94
CA LYS A 282 1.36 -28.57 0.46
C LYS A 282 0.73 -27.36 1.16
N TYR A 283 0.54 -26.27 0.42
CA TYR A 283 0.04 -24.99 0.95
C TYR A 283 -1.40 -24.70 0.56
N LEU A 284 -1.90 -25.21 -0.57
CA LEU A 284 -3.22 -24.88 -1.12
C LEU A 284 -4.17 -26.08 -1.23
N GLY A 285 -3.70 -27.31 -1.07
CA GLY A 285 -4.51 -28.54 -1.19
C GLY A 285 -5.60 -28.69 -0.12
N TYR A 286 -5.65 -27.78 0.86
CA TYR A 286 -6.76 -27.69 1.80
C TYR A 286 -8.03 -27.11 1.18
N LEU A 287 -7.93 -26.39 0.05
CA LEU A 287 -9.06 -25.83 -0.69
C LEU A 287 -9.82 -26.96 -1.41
N LYS A 288 -11.08 -27.17 -1.02
CA LYS A 288 -11.93 -28.25 -1.53
C LYS A 288 -13.18 -27.74 -2.23
#